data_AF-A0A8D8Z2X0-F1
#
_entry.id   AF-A0A8D8Z2X0-F1
#
_cell.length_a   1.000
_cell.length_b   1.000
_cell.length_c   1.000
_cell.angle_alpha   90.00
_cell.angle_beta   90.00
_cell.angle_gamma   90.00
#
_symmetry.space_group_name_H-M   'P 1'
#
loop_
_entity.id
_entity.type
_entity.pdbx_description
1 polymer ?
#
loop_
_entity_poly.entity_id
_entity_poly.type
_entity_poly.pdbx_seq_one_letter_code
_entity_poly.pdbx_strand_id
1 'polypeptide(L)'
;MAMLAVKSTTSGVSPSLGSPGGTATSVEVNKMKWQEKISIMTWNVKTMNQEGKLQNAIKEMKRMNIDILGVSEMRWLDSGDIHIEDHRVLYSGRTDGKHEYGVGMILSKKIGR
;
A
#
# COMPACT_ATOMS: atom_id res chain seq x y z
N MET A 1 -8.29 -5.42 20.59
CA MET A 1 -7.42 -6.06 21.60
C MET A 1 -5.99 -5.92 21.12
N ALA A 2 -5.20 -5.01 21.70
CA ALA A 2 -3.82 -4.78 21.29
C ALA A 2 -2.90 -5.38 22.36
N MET A 3 -1.97 -6.25 21.96
CA MET A 3 -0.92 -6.77 22.84
C MET A 3 0.22 -5.74 22.93
N LEU A 4 0.59 -5.36 24.17
CA LEU A 4 1.82 -4.62 24.47
C LEU A 4 2.98 -5.61 24.60
N ALA A 5 4.10 -5.33 23.92
CA ALA A 5 5.36 -5.98 24.21
C ALA A 5 6.16 -5.08 25.17
N VAL A 6 6.40 -5.55 26.40
CA VAL A 6 7.24 -4.88 27.39
C VAL A 6 8.67 -5.39 27.23
N LYS A 7 9.62 -4.47 26.98
CA LYS A 7 11.05 -4.76 27.17
C LYS A 7 11.51 -3.96 28.38
N SER A 8 11.99 -4.66 29.41
CA SER A 8 12.60 -4.03 30.59
C SER A 8 14.07 -3.73 30.29
N THR A 9 14.43 -2.46 30.21
CA THR A 9 15.83 -2.02 30.19
C THR A 9 16.24 -1.65 31.60
N THR A 10 17.08 -2.49 32.22
CA THR A 10 17.72 -2.18 33.50
C THR A 10 19.00 -1.40 33.23
N SER A 11 18.97 -0.06 33.32
CA SER A 11 20.20 0.73 33.43
C SER A 11 20.69 0.60 34.87
N GLY A 12 21.57 -0.38 35.12
CA GLY A 12 22.18 -0.58 36.43
C GLY A 12 23.19 0.53 36.72
N VAL A 13 22.81 1.48 37.57
CA VAL A 13 23.77 2.32 38.29
C VAL A 13 23.52 2.05 39.78
N SER A 14 24.47 1.41 40.44
CA SER A 14 24.39 1.10 41.87
C SER A 14 24.33 2.40 42.69
N PRO A 15 23.32 2.61 43.57
CA PRO A 15 23.36 3.72 44.49
C PRO A 15 24.27 3.39 45.68
N SER A 16 25.02 4.38 46.17
CA SER A 16 25.75 4.27 47.43
C SER A 16 24.76 4.06 48.59
N LEU A 17 25.02 3.00 49.35
CA LEU A 17 24.33 2.51 50.53
C LEU A 17 23.68 3.61 51.40
N GLY A 18 22.36 3.80 51.30
CA GLY A 18 21.61 4.63 52.26
C GLY A 18 20.41 5.41 51.72
N SER A 19 19.36 4.75 51.22
CA SER A 19 18.00 5.31 51.25
C SER A 19 16.95 4.25 50.89
N PRO A 20 15.83 4.13 51.63
CA PRO A 20 14.71 3.27 51.26
C PRO A 20 13.85 3.97 50.19
N GLY A 21 14.45 4.27 49.04
CA GLY A 21 13.78 4.87 47.89
C GLY A 21 13.71 3.84 46.78
N GLY A 22 12.52 3.29 46.51
CA GLY A 22 12.31 2.32 45.45
C GLY A 22 12.82 2.82 44.10
N THR A 23 13.65 2.00 43.44
CA THR A 23 14.11 2.24 42.07
C THR A 23 12.91 2.33 41.15
N ALA A 24 12.63 3.53 40.61
CA ALA A 24 11.61 3.69 39.58
C ALA A 24 12.11 3.07 38.26
N THR A 25 11.77 1.82 38.01
CA THR A 25 12.00 1.18 36.72
C THR A 25 11.14 1.89 35.68
N SER A 26 11.77 2.66 34.79
CA SER A 26 11.09 3.23 33.63
C SER A 26 10.86 2.12 32.61
N VAL A 27 9.61 1.68 32.48
CA VAL A 27 9.22 0.74 31.43
C VAL A 27 8.99 1.54 30.16
N GLU A 28 9.94 1.51 29.23
CA GLU A 28 9.71 2.00 27.87
C GLU A 28 8.75 1.06 27.15
N VAL A 29 7.50 1.48 27.08
CA VAL A 29 6.49 0.82 26.25
C VAL A 29 6.83 1.11 24.79
N ASN A 30 7.47 0.15 24.13
CA ASN A 30 7.60 0.19 22.67
C ASN A 30 6.20 0.05 22.05
N LYS A 31 5.64 1.17 21.59
CA LYS A 31 4.41 1.16 20.78
C LYS A 31 4.71 0.36 19.50
N MET A 32 4.13 -0.84 19.42
CA MET A 32 4.14 -1.64 18.19
C MET A 32 3.65 -0.77 17.03
N LYS A 33 4.52 -0.55 16.05
CA LYS A 33 4.21 0.24 14.87
C LYS A 33 3.26 -0.60 14.00
N TRP A 34 1.98 -0.23 13.97
CA TRP A 34 1.03 -0.86 13.06
C TRP A 34 1.54 -0.72 11.62
N GLN A 35 1.53 -1.82 10.87
CA GLN A 35 1.81 -1.79 9.43
C GLN A 35 0.85 -0.81 8.76
N GLU A 36 1.36 0.00 7.83
CA GLU A 36 0.50 0.91 7.08
C GLU A 36 -0.56 0.11 6.32
N LYS A 37 -1.81 0.54 6.41
CA LYS A 37 -2.91 -0.09 5.68
C LYS A 37 -2.72 0.12 4.17
N ILE A 38 -2.92 -0.95 3.40
CA ILE A 38 -2.95 -0.93 1.93
C ILE A 38 -4.39 -1.21 1.48
N SER A 39 -4.91 -0.36 0.60
CA SER A 39 -6.24 -0.50 0.00
C SER A 39 -6.14 -1.13 -1.39
N ILE A 40 -6.75 -2.31 -1.56
CA ILE A 40 -6.75 -3.06 -2.82
C ILE A 40 -8.18 -3.22 -3.30
N MET A 41 -8.43 -2.96 -4.57
CA MET A 41 -9.74 -3.16 -5.21
C MET A 41 -9.61 -3.74 -6.61
N THR A 42 -10.73 -4.23 -7.14
CA THR A 42 -10.83 -4.72 -8.51
C THR A 42 -11.98 -4.02 -9.24
N TRP A 43 -11.79 -3.75 -10.54
CA TRP A 43 -12.81 -3.16 -11.39
C TRP A 43 -12.81 -3.82 -12.78
N ASN A 44 -13.91 -4.48 -13.14
CA ASN A 44 -14.19 -4.84 -14.53
C ASN A 44 -14.72 -3.61 -15.28
N VAL A 45 -13.87 -3.03 -16.13
CA VAL A 45 -14.19 -1.79 -16.87
C VAL A 45 -14.88 -2.05 -18.21
N LYS A 46 -15.01 -3.32 -18.62
CA LYS A 46 -15.39 -3.81 -19.96
C LYS A 46 -14.49 -3.37 -21.11
N THR A 47 -13.96 -2.15 -21.10
CA THR A 47 -12.91 -1.69 -22.02
C THR A 47 -12.21 -0.45 -21.46
N MET A 48 -10.87 -0.48 -21.43
CA MET A 48 -10.03 0.69 -21.16
C MET A 48 -9.57 1.37 -22.47
N ASN A 49 -9.95 0.84 -23.64
CA ASN A 49 -9.50 1.33 -24.96
C ASN A 49 -10.20 2.63 -25.40
N GLN A 50 -11.16 3.13 -24.62
CA GLN A 50 -11.81 4.41 -24.89
C GLN A 50 -11.03 5.55 -24.25
N GLU A 51 -10.94 6.68 -24.95
CA GLU A 51 -10.31 7.90 -24.45
C GLU A 51 -10.96 8.34 -23.11
N GLY A 52 -10.13 8.80 -22.17
CA GLY A 52 -10.59 9.32 -20.88
C GLY A 52 -10.90 8.26 -19.82
N LYS A 53 -11.01 6.96 -20.16
CA LYS A 53 -11.36 5.90 -19.19
C LYS A 53 -10.32 5.72 -18.11
N LEU A 54 -9.04 5.74 -18.50
CA LEU A 54 -7.95 5.60 -17.55
C LEU A 54 -7.89 6.78 -16.58
N GLN A 55 -8.09 8.00 -17.08
CA GLN A 55 -8.17 9.21 -16.25
C GLN A 55 -9.33 9.14 -15.26
N ASN A 56 -10.48 8.61 -15.68
CA ASN A 56 -11.60 8.36 -14.77
C ASN A 56 -11.26 7.32 -13.70
N ALA A 57 -10.60 6.22 -14.07
CA ALA A 57 -10.16 5.21 -13.10
C ALA A 57 -9.20 5.80 -12.06
N ILE A 58 -8.22 6.59 -12.50
CA ILE A 58 -7.28 7.31 -11.62
C ILE A 58 -8.03 8.29 -10.71
N LYS A 59 -9.02 9.02 -11.23
CA LYS A 59 -9.86 9.93 -10.43
C LYS A 59 -10.62 9.19 -9.33
N GLU A 60 -11.19 8.03 -9.64
CA GLU A 60 -11.89 7.18 -8.66
C GLU A 60 -10.94 6.58 -7.63
N MET A 61 -9.72 6.18 -8.05
CA MET A 61 -8.68 5.75 -7.12
C MET A 61 -8.34 6.82 -6.10
N LYS A 62 -8.17 8.07 -6.54
CA LYS A 62 -7.94 9.22 -5.66
C LYS A 62 -9.13 9.47 -4.73
N ARG A 63 -10.36 9.43 -5.25
CA ARG A 63 -11.60 9.64 -4.46
C ARG A 63 -11.76 8.61 -3.35
N MET A 64 -11.41 7.35 -3.61
CA MET A 64 -11.61 6.23 -2.70
C MET A 64 -10.35 5.84 -1.91
N ASN A 65 -9.25 6.57 -2.08
CA ASN A 65 -7.95 6.29 -1.46
C ASN A 65 -7.51 4.83 -1.69
N ILE A 66 -7.50 4.42 -2.96
CA ILE A 66 -7.08 3.09 -3.41
C ILE A 66 -5.59 3.09 -3.69
N ASP A 67 -4.85 2.13 -3.14
CA ASP A 67 -3.42 1.99 -3.39
C ASP A 67 -3.14 1.13 -4.62
N ILE A 68 -3.93 0.07 -4.81
CA ILE A 68 -3.80 -0.90 -5.89
C ILE A 68 -5.18 -1.17 -6.48
N LEU A 69 -5.36 -0.89 -7.78
CA LEU A 69 -6.57 -1.23 -8.52
C LEU A 69 -6.26 -2.29 -9.57
N GLY A 70 -6.78 -3.50 -9.39
CA GLY A 70 -6.81 -4.52 -10.43
C GLY A 70 -7.91 -4.21 -11.45
N VAL A 71 -7.58 -4.31 -12.73
CA VAL A 71 -8.50 -4.04 -13.85
C VAL A 71 -8.66 -5.31 -14.67
N SER A 72 -9.89 -5.72 -14.91
CA SER A 72 -10.21 -6.77 -15.88
C SER A 72 -10.93 -6.20 -17.09
N GLU A 73 -10.85 -6.92 -18.22
CA GLU A 73 -11.36 -6.47 -19.52
C GLU A 73 -10.68 -5.15 -19.97
N MET A 74 -9.35 -5.08 -19.83
CA MET A 74 -8.57 -3.90 -20.21
C MET A 74 -8.62 -3.66 -21.72
N ARG A 75 -8.58 -4.75 -22.52
CA ARG A 75 -8.68 -4.77 -23.99
C ARG A 75 -7.62 -3.94 -24.73
N TRP A 76 -6.51 -3.65 -24.05
CA TRP A 76 -5.31 -3.13 -24.68
C TRP A 76 -4.51 -4.29 -25.29
N LEU A 77 -3.70 -3.98 -26.29
CA LEU A 77 -2.82 -4.94 -26.95
C LEU A 77 -1.48 -4.99 -26.23
N ASP A 78 -0.79 -6.11 -26.39
CA ASP A 78 0.54 -6.36 -25.85
C ASP A 78 0.59 -6.24 -24.32
N SER A 79 1.80 -6.18 -23.78
CA SER A 79 2.03 -5.92 -22.36
C SER A 79 2.91 -4.69 -22.23
N GLY A 80 2.74 -3.96 -21.14
CA GLY A 80 3.49 -2.74 -20.93
C GLY A 80 3.45 -2.24 -19.51
N ASP A 81 4.30 -1.26 -19.28
CA ASP A 81 4.51 -0.56 -18.01
C ASP A 81 4.61 0.92 -18.31
N ILE A 82 3.58 1.67 -17.93
CA ILE A 82 3.46 3.09 -18.25
C ILE A 82 3.25 3.90 -16.98
N HIS A 83 3.85 5.08 -16.95
CA HIS A 83 3.66 6.06 -15.88
C HIS A 83 2.76 7.17 -16.39
N ILE A 84 1.66 7.42 -15.67
CA ILE A 84 0.69 8.47 -15.99
C ILE A 84 0.38 9.22 -14.71
N GLU A 85 0.64 10.53 -14.72
CA GLU A 85 0.61 11.37 -13.52
C GLU A 85 1.48 10.77 -12.40
N ASP A 86 0.90 10.55 -11.22
CA ASP A 86 1.49 9.91 -10.04
C ASP A 86 1.13 8.42 -9.93
N HIS A 87 0.75 7.77 -11.04
CA HIS A 87 0.33 6.36 -11.06
C HIS A 87 1.14 5.55 -12.06
N ARG A 88 1.39 4.28 -11.72
CA ARG A 88 2.02 3.29 -12.60
C ARG A 88 0.97 2.29 -13.04
N VAL A 89 0.89 2.04 -14.34
CA VAL A 89 -0.06 1.10 -14.94
C VAL A 89 0.72 -0.03 -15.57
N LEU A 90 0.54 -1.22 -15.02
CA LEU A 90 1.04 -2.47 -15.58
C LEU A 90 -0.12 -3.14 -16.31
N TYR A 91 0.09 -3.59 -17.53
CA TYR A 91 -0.96 -4.27 -18.28
C TYR A 91 -0.43 -5.43 -19.10
N SER A 92 -1.34 -6.36 -19.37
CA SER A 92 -1.11 -7.47 -20.26
C SER A 92 -2.37 -7.76 -21.06
N GLY A 93 -2.20 -7.88 -22.36
CA GLY A 93 -3.24 -8.09 -23.35
C GLY A 93 -2.76 -8.97 -24.49
N ARG A 94 -3.58 -9.08 -25.52
CA ARG A 94 -3.32 -9.95 -26.66
C ARG A 94 -2.27 -9.33 -27.59
N THR A 95 -1.47 -10.18 -28.24
CA THR A 95 -0.46 -9.78 -29.22
C THR A 95 -0.91 -10.00 -30.67
N ASP A 96 -2.11 -10.56 -30.89
CA ASP A 96 -2.65 -10.87 -32.23
C ASP A 96 -3.48 -9.73 -32.85
N GLY A 97 -3.39 -8.52 -32.27
CA GLY A 97 -4.12 -7.34 -32.75
C GLY A 97 -5.59 -7.27 -32.35
N LYS A 98 -6.14 -8.26 -31.63
CA LYS A 98 -7.54 -8.23 -31.18
C LYS A 98 -7.68 -7.53 -29.82
N HIS A 99 -8.55 -6.54 -29.74
CA HIS A 99 -8.85 -5.79 -28.53
C HIS A 99 -9.86 -6.52 -27.63
N GLU A 100 -9.49 -7.71 -27.15
CA GLU A 100 -10.32 -8.58 -26.31
C GLU A 100 -9.54 -9.04 -25.07
N TYR A 101 -10.26 -9.34 -23.99
CA TYR A 101 -9.69 -9.76 -22.72
C TYR A 101 -8.70 -8.72 -22.15
N GLY A 102 -7.62 -9.19 -21.54
CA GLY A 102 -6.58 -8.37 -20.96
C GLY A 102 -6.85 -7.98 -19.52
N VAL A 103 -5.77 -7.82 -18.78
CA VAL A 103 -5.74 -7.43 -17.37
C VAL A 103 -4.78 -6.29 -17.19
N GLY A 104 -4.98 -5.53 -16.12
CA GLY A 104 -4.03 -4.52 -15.70
C GLY A 104 -4.08 -4.28 -14.21
N MET A 105 -3.10 -3.52 -13.74
CA MET A 105 -2.98 -3.07 -12.38
C MET A 105 -2.55 -1.62 -12.40
N ILE A 106 -3.32 -0.77 -11.74
CA ILE A 106 -2.99 0.64 -11.53
C ILE A 106 -2.51 0.79 -10.09
N LEU A 107 -1.32 1.34 -9.94
CA LEU A 107 -0.63 1.53 -8.67
C LEU A 107 -0.58 3.02 -8.34
N SER A 108 -0.94 3.37 -7.11
CA SER A 108 -0.69 4.72 -6.60
C SER A 108 0.81 4.96 -6.42
N LYS A 109 1.24 6.22 -6.40
CA LYS A 109 2.62 6.64 -6.09
C LYS A 109 3.23 5.99 -4.85
N LYS A 110 2.39 5.66 -3.87
CA LYS A 110 2.82 5.02 -2.62
C LYS A 110 3.41 3.64 -2.88
N ILE A 111 2.85 2.91 -3.84
CA ILE A 111 3.16 1.51 -4.14
C ILE A 111 4.01 1.39 -5.42
N GLY A 112 3.60 2.06 -6.49
CA GLY A 112 4.23 1.99 -7.81
C GLY A 112 5.43 2.91 -7.94
N ARG A 113 6.50 2.61 -7.21
CA ARG A 113 7.82 3.23 -7.39
C ARG A 113 8.55 2.66 -8.61
#